data_AF-A0A284VIM9-F1
#
_entry.id   AF-A0A284VIM9-F1
#
_cell.length_a   1.000
_cell.length_b   1.000
_cell.length_c   1.000
_cell.angle_alpha   90.00
_cell.angle_beta   90.00
_cell.angle_gamma   90.00
#
_symmetry.space_group_name_H-M   'P 1'
#
loop_
_entity.id
_entity.type
_entity.pdbx_description
1 polymer ?
#
loop_
_entity_poly.entity_id
_entity_poly.type
_entity_poly.pdbx_seq_one_letter_code
_entity_poly.pdbx_strand_id
1 'polypeptide(L)' 'MFLRKTRVEYESVNHSAGVLPEPDSYYDNLTARQNLRIYAKLYYIDEKIREKRIVDLLELVGLSRAID' A
#
# COMPACT_ATOMS: atom_id res chain seq x y z
N MET A 1 -31.12 3.35 6.19
CA MET A 1 -30.54 3.70 4.89
C MET A 1 -29.73 5.01 5.02
N PHE A 2 -28.67 4.99 5.84
CA PHE A 2 -27.82 6.17 6.09
C PHE A 2 -26.36 5.72 6.27
N LEU A 3 -26.16 4.58 6.95
CA LEU A 3 -24.86 3.95 7.17
C LEU A 3 -24.17 3.35 5.91
N ARG A 4 -24.86 3.22 4.77
CA ARG A 4 -24.21 2.73 3.53
C ARG A 4 -23.56 3.85 2.71
N LYS A 5 -24.01 5.10 2.88
CA LYS A 5 -23.54 6.22 2.05
C LYS A 5 -22.15 6.70 2.47
N THR A 6 -21.87 6.66 3.78
CA THR A 6 -20.56 7.04 4.34
C THR A 6 -19.42 6.10 3.97
N ARG A 7 -19.68 4.80 3.85
CA ARG A 7 -18.64 3.81 3.51
C ARG A 7 -18.14 3.94 2.06
N VAL A 8 -19.04 4.23 1.13
CA VAL A 8 -18.71 4.33 -0.31
C VAL A 8 -17.90 5.61 -0.61
N GLU A 9 -18.20 6.74 0.03
CA GLU A 9 -17.39 7.97 -0.10
C GLU A 9 -16.03 7.85 0.57
N TYR A 10 -15.91 7.14 1.69
CA TYR A 10 -14.61 6.93 2.35
C TYR A 10 -13.68 6.02 1.53
N GLU A 11 -14.22 4.97 0.90
CA GLU A 11 -13.46 4.11 -0.01
C GLU A 11 -12.98 4.89 -1.26
N SER A 12 -13.77 5.83 -1.79
CA SER A 12 -13.38 6.60 -2.99
C SER A 12 -12.25 7.60 -2.73
N VAL A 13 -12.21 8.24 -1.55
CA VAL A 13 -11.10 9.13 -1.15
C VAL A 13 -9.81 8.32 -0.97
N ASN A 14 -9.85 7.18 -0.29
CA ASN A 14 -8.66 6.34 -0.09
C ASN A 14 -8.12 5.68 -1.37
N HIS A 15 -8.93 5.58 -2.43
CA HIS A 15 -8.49 5.07 -3.72
C HIS A 15 -7.73 6.13 -4.55
N SER A 16 -7.86 7.42 -4.20
CA SER A 16 -7.26 8.54 -4.94
C SER A 16 -6.08 9.19 -4.22
N ALA A 17 -5.96 9.01 -2.89
CA ALA A 17 -4.88 9.55 -2.09
C ALA A 17 -4.18 8.44 -1.28
N GLY A 18 -2.86 8.35 -1.40
CA GLY A 18 -2.02 7.53 -0.52
C GLY A 18 -1.63 8.32 0.73
N VAL A 19 -1.68 7.68 1.91
CA VAL A 19 -1.28 8.28 3.18
C VAL A 19 -0.09 7.51 3.74
N LEU A 20 0.97 8.22 4.10
CA LEU A 20 2.09 7.67 4.87
C LEU A 20 1.82 7.94 6.36
N PRO A 21 1.52 6.91 7.18
CA PRO A 21 1.33 7.08 8.61
C PRO A 21 2.64 7.47 9.31
N GLU A 22 2.53 8.06 10.51
CA GLU A 22 3.69 8.48 11.31
C GLU A 22 4.61 7.29 11.69
N PRO A 23 5.92 7.53 11.92
CA PRO A 23 6.96 6.50 12.02
C PRO A 23 6.74 5.42 13.08
N ASP A 24 5.97 5.69 14.14
CA ASP A 24 5.70 4.72 15.21
C ASP A 24 4.91 3.48 14.73
N SER A 25 4.55 3.44 13.44
CA SER A 25 3.92 2.32 12.74
C SER A 25 4.87 1.48 11.87
N TYR A 26 6.19 1.76 11.86
CA TYR A 26 7.15 0.91 11.16
C TYR A 26 7.17 -0.49 11.78
N TYR A 27 6.85 -1.49 10.95
CA TYR A 27 7.11 -2.88 11.30
C TYR A 27 8.61 -3.12 11.17
N ASP A 28 9.35 -2.98 12.28
CA ASP A 28 10.83 -3.12 12.33
C ASP A 28 11.36 -4.46 11.77
N ASN A 29 10.47 -5.44 11.61
CA ASN A 29 10.80 -6.80 11.18
C ASN A 29 10.44 -7.09 9.71
N LEU A 30 10.05 -6.08 8.92
CA LEU A 30 9.65 -6.25 7.53
C LEU A 30 10.60 -5.58 6.55
N THR A 31 10.95 -6.31 5.51
CA THR A 31 11.59 -5.77 4.30
C THR A 31 10.66 -4.76 3.61
N ALA A 32 11.21 -3.85 2.81
CA ALA A 32 10.41 -2.89 2.04
C ALA A 32 9.38 -3.60 1.15
N ARG A 33 9.76 -4.75 0.57
CA ARG A 33 8.85 -5.59 -0.23
C ARG A 33 7.70 -6.17 0.60
N GLN A 34 7.98 -6.71 1.78
CA GLN A 34 6.95 -7.25 2.66
C GLN A 34 5.99 -6.17 3.14
N ASN A 35 6.51 -4.99 3.49
CA ASN A 35 5.72 -3.83 3.88
C ASN A 35 4.73 -3.45 2.76
N LEU A 36 5.22 -3.22 1.54
CA LEU A 36 4.37 -2.87 0.39
C LEU A 36 3.36 -3.97 0.02
N ARG A 37 3.71 -5.25 0.22
CA ARG A 37 2.78 -6.37 0.01
C ARG A 37 1.59 -6.33 0.97
N ILE A 38 1.78 -5.94 2.22
CA ILE A 38 0.68 -5.82 3.20
C ILE A 38 -0.31 -4.76 2.72
N TYR A 39 0.16 -3.55 2.41
CA TYR A 39 -0.70 -2.48 1.92
C TYR A 39 -1.44 -2.87 0.64
N ALA A 40 -0.74 -3.44 -0.34
CA ALA A 40 -1.39 -3.84 -1.59
C ALA A 40 -2.46 -4.94 -1.40
N LYS A 41 -2.33 -5.81 -0.40
CA LYS A 41 -3.38 -6.76 0.00
C LYS A 41 -4.58 -6.06 0.65
N LEU A 42 -4.34 -5.05 1.49
CA LEU A 42 -5.42 -4.23 2.09
C LEU A 42 -6.25 -3.50 1.03
N TYR A 43 -5.62 -3.11 -0.09
CA TYR A 43 -6.28 -2.52 -1.25
C TYR A 43 -6.76 -3.55 -2.29
N TYR A 44 -6.74 -4.85 -1.96
CA TYR A 44 -7.22 -5.93 -2.83
C TYR A 44 -6.58 -5.97 -4.24
N ILE A 45 -5.32 -5.58 -4.35
CA ILE A 45 -4.59 -5.64 -5.62
C ILE A 45 -4.20 -7.09 -5.92
N ASP A 46 -4.55 -7.55 -7.13
CA ASP A 46 -4.18 -8.86 -7.67
C ASP A 46 -2.68 -9.17 -7.51
N GLU A 47 -2.35 -10.44 -7.29
CA GLU A 47 -0.97 -10.86 -7.02
C GLU A 47 0.01 -10.50 -8.12
N LYS A 48 -0.33 -10.78 -9.38
CA LYS A 48 0.58 -10.52 -10.50
C LYS A 48 0.80 -9.01 -10.68
N ILE A 49 -0.27 -8.22 -10.51
CA ILE A 49 -0.21 -6.76 -10.61
C ILE A 49 0.61 -6.18 -9.45
N ARG A 50 0.37 -6.67 -8.22
CA ARG A 50 1.05 -6.23 -7.00
C ARG A 50 2.55 -6.44 -7.10
N GLU A 51 3.01 -7.65 -7.45
CA GLU A 51 4.44 -7.95 -7.51
C GLU A 51 5.17 -7.06 -8.53
N LYS A 52 4.55 -6.83 -9.70
CA LYS A 52 5.11 -5.90 -10.69
C LYS A 52 5.20 -4.48 -10.14
N ARG A 53 4.10 -3.96 -9.58
CA ARG A 53 4.04 -2.58 -9.06
C ARG A 53 5.02 -2.33 -7.91
N ILE A 54 5.29 -3.33 -7.07
CA ILE A 54 6.24 -3.20 -5.97
C ILE A 54 7.66 -3.00 -6.50
N VAL A 55 8.06 -3.79 -7.51
CA VAL A 55 9.38 -3.63 -8.15
C VAL A 55 9.48 -2.27 -8.82
N ASP A 56 8.49 -1.91 -9.64
CA ASP A 56 8.45 -0.62 -10.33
C ASP A 56 8.53 0.57 -9.34
N LEU A 57 7.82 0.48 -8.21
CA LEU A 57 7.78 1.53 -7.19
C LEU A 57 9.12 1.68 -6.47
N LEU A 58 9.74 0.57 -6.06
CA LEU A 58 11.05 0.60 -5.40
C LEU A 58 12.13 1.14 -6.33
N GLU A 59 12.04 0.85 -7.62
CA GLU A 59 12.89 1.46 -8.64
C GLU A 59 12.65 2.97 -8.75
N LEU A 60 11.38 3.39 -8.84
CA LEU A 60 11.00 4.79 -8.93
C LEU A 60 11.54 5.64 -7.78
N VAL A 61 11.55 5.10 -6.56
CA VAL A 61 12.03 5.81 -5.35
C VAL A 61 13.50 5.55 -5.01
N GLY A 62 14.25 4.85 -5.88
CA GLY A 62 15.68 4.58 -5.69
C GLY A 62 16.01 3.55 -4.59
N LEU A 63 15.03 2.73 -4.19
CA LEU A 63 15.15 1.71 -3.15
C LEU A 63 15.27 0.29 -3.70
N SER A 64 15.60 0.09 -4.98
CA SER A 64 15.74 -1.25 -5.58
C SER A 64 16.71 -2.17 -4.83
N ARG A 65 17.71 -1.60 -4.12
CA ARG A 65 18.71 -2.36 -3.35
C ARG A 65 18.29 -2.65 -1.90
N ALA A 66 17.18 -2.06 -1.44
CA ALA A 66 16.62 -2.24 -0.10
C ALA A 66 15.37 -3.13 -0.13
N ILE A 67 15.23 -3.94 -1.19
CA ILE A 67 14.04 -4.76 -1.43
C ILE A 67 13.91 -5.92 -0.43
N ASP A 68 15.07 -6.48 -0.01
CA ASP A 68 15.20 -7.63 0.88
C ASP A 68 16.12 -7.30 2.08
#